data_AF-A0A1I5XQF4-F1
#
_entry.id   AF-A0A1I5XQF4-F1
#
_cell.length_a   1.000
_cell.length_b   1.000
_cell.length_c   1.000
_cell.angle_alpha   90.00
_cell.angle_beta   90.00
_cell.angle_gamma   90.00
#
_symmetry.space_group_name_H-M   'P 1'
#
loop_
_entity.id
_entity.type
_entity.pdbx_description
1 polymer ?
#
loop_
_entity_poly.entity_id
_entity_poly.type
_entity_poly.pdbx_seq_one_letter_code
_entity_poly.pdbx_strand_id
1 'polypeptide(L)'
;MLVLVSLERERSDIIDKFKKAIKSSAEVVNGFYVTGDADFVLYITARTMEDYEQFTRRFFYENSDIKGFRTMVILDRVKAGLSIPIKILPED
;
A
#
# COMPACT_ATOMS: atom_id res chain seq x y z
N MET A 1 -0.54 9.14 -3.44
CA MET A 1 -0.21 8.23 -4.56
C MET A 1 -0.76 6.85 -4.24
N LEU A 2 -1.16 6.09 -5.25
CA LEU A 2 -1.41 4.66 -5.10
C LEU A 2 -0.20 3.89 -5.62
N VAL A 3 0.22 2.86 -4.91
CA VAL A 3 1.34 2.01 -5.32
C VAL A 3 0.89 0.56 -5.30
N LEU A 4 0.98 -0.08 -6.46
CA LEU A 4 0.75 -1.51 -6.62
C LEU A 4 2.09 -2.21 -6.42
N VAL A 5 2.14 -3.20 -5.53
CA VAL A 5 3.36 -3.92 -5.20
C VAL A 5 3.19 -5.40 -5.52
N SER A 6 4.17 -5.95 -6.23
CA SER A 6 4.29 -7.38 -6.50
C SER A 6 5.51 -7.92 -5.78
N LEU A 7 5.35 -9.02 -5.06
CA LEU A 7 6.39 -9.74 -4.35
C LEU A 7 7.01 -10.81 -5.26
N GLU A 8 8.26 -11.20 -4.99
CA GLU A 8 8.91 -12.28 -5.73
C GLU A 8 8.31 -13.65 -5.41
N ARG A 9 7.86 -13.82 -4.17
CA ARG A 9 7.29 -15.08 -3.68
C ARG A 9 6.19 -14.81 -2.67
N GLU A 10 5.06 -15.48 -2.85
CA GLU A 10 3.92 -15.43 -1.92
C GLU A 10 4.10 -16.42 -0.75
N ARG A 11 5.27 -16.41 -0.12
CA ARG A 11 5.49 -17.21 1.10
C ARG A 11 4.96 -16.44 2.31
N SER A 12 4.39 -17.15 3.27
CA SER A 12 3.73 -16.55 4.44
C SER A 12 4.65 -15.64 5.27
N ASP A 13 5.91 -16.04 5.45
CA ASP A 13 6.95 -15.24 6.12
C ASP A 13 7.24 -13.91 5.42
N ILE A 14 7.30 -13.91 4.08
CA ILE A 14 7.52 -12.71 3.26
C ILE A 14 6.32 -11.77 3.37
N ILE A 15 5.11 -12.32 3.25
CA ILE A 15 3.87 -11.56 3.38
C ILE A 15 3.79 -10.90 4.76
N ASP A 16 4.10 -11.63 5.82
CA ASP A 16 4.05 -11.11 7.19
C ASP A 16 5.13 -10.07 7.46
N LYS A 17 6.33 -10.25 6.92
CA LYS A 17 7.40 -9.24 6.97
C LYS A 17 6.98 -7.97 6.24
N PHE A 18 6.35 -8.08 5.07
CA PHE A 18 5.89 -6.93 4.32
C PHE A 18 4.72 -6.20 5.01
N LYS A 19 3.76 -6.94 5.59
CA LYS A 19 2.71 -6.37 6.45
C LYS A 19 3.29 -5.59 7.63
N LYS A 20 4.36 -6.09 8.25
CA LYS A 20 5.06 -5.38 9.34
C LYS A 20 5.71 -4.09 8.82
N ALA A 21 6.42 -4.16 7.70
CA ALA A 21 7.05 -2.99 7.08
C ALA A 21 6.02 -1.89 6.76
N ILE A 22 4.89 -2.25 6.16
CA ILE A 22 3.76 -1.34 5.90
C ILE A 22 3.30 -0.65 7.19
N LYS A 23 3.03 -1.42 8.25
CA LYS A 23 2.53 -0.88 9.53
C LYS A 23 3.53 0.05 10.22
N SER A 24 4.83 -0.15 10.03
CA SER A 24 5.88 0.71 10.59
C SER A 24 6.19 1.96 9.78
N SER A 25 5.61 2.10 8.58
CA SER A 25 5.91 3.19 7.67
C SER A 25 4.95 4.36 7.86
N ALA A 26 5.48 5.55 8.15
CA ALA A 26 4.67 6.74 8.36
C ALA A 26 4.12 7.30 7.03
N GLU A 27 4.82 7.06 5.93
CA GLU A 27 4.44 7.50 4.59
C GLU A 27 3.25 6.69 4.04
N VAL A 28 3.02 5.48 4.55
CA VAL A 28 1.92 4.60 4.12
C VAL A 28 0.69 4.85 4.99
N VAL A 29 -0.30 5.54 4.41
CA VAL A 29 -1.55 5.88 5.10
C VAL A 29 -2.51 4.68 5.13
N ASN A 30 -2.57 3.91 4.03
CA ASN A 30 -3.34 2.67 3.98
C ASN A 30 -2.54 1.61 3.23
N GLY A 31 -2.64 0.37 3.66
CA GLY A 31 -2.10 -0.79 2.96
C GLY A 31 -3.13 -1.91 2.91
N PHE A 32 -3.42 -2.39 1.70
CA PHE A 32 -4.38 -3.45 1.44
C PHE A 32 -3.64 -4.66 0.91
N TYR A 33 -3.83 -5.82 1.54
CA TYR A 33 -3.47 -7.11 0.97
C TYR A 33 -4.64 -7.55 0.09
N VAL A 34 -4.41 -7.73 -1.20
CA VAL A 34 -5.48 -7.92 -2.19
C VAL A 34 -5.24 -9.16 -3.03
N THR A 35 -6.32 -9.67 -3.63
CA THR A 35 -6.24 -10.67 -4.70
C THR A 35 -6.29 -9.95 -6.05
N GLY A 36 -5.39 -10.26 -6.98
CA GLY A 36 -5.39 -9.68 -8.33
C GLY A 36 -3.99 -9.55 -8.93
N ASP A 37 -3.79 -8.55 -9.79
CA ASP A 37 -2.52 -8.30 -10.49
C ASP A 37 -1.35 -7.87 -9.57
N ALA A 38 -1.67 -7.46 -8.34
CA ALA A 38 -0.70 -7.06 -7.33
C ALA A 38 -1.04 -7.75 -6.01
N ASP A 39 -0.01 -7.99 -5.18
CA ASP A 39 -0.19 -8.59 -3.86
C ASP A 39 -0.65 -7.54 -2.85
N PHE A 40 -0.13 -6.31 -2.97
CA PHE A 40 -0.48 -5.20 -2.11
C PHE A 40 -0.81 -3.93 -2.89
N VAL A 41 -1.77 -3.17 -2.37
CA VAL A 41 -2.07 -1.80 -2.82
C VAL A 41 -1.86 -0.85 -1.66
N LEU A 42 -1.00 0.15 -1.85
CA LEU A 42 -0.64 1.12 -0.83
C LEU A 42 -1.13 2.51 -1.22
N TYR A 43 -1.74 3.22 -0.28
CA TYR A 43 -1.97 4.66 -0.40
C TYR A 43 -0.89 5.41 0.38
N ILE A 44 -0.04 6.12 -0.35
CA ILE A 44 1.20 6.72 0.16
C ILE A 44 1.15 8.24 0.02
N THR A 45 1.66 8.95 1.01
CA THR A 45 1.84 10.41 1.01
C THR A 45 3.31 10.78 1.15
N ALA A 46 3.73 11.82 0.43
CA ALA A 46 5.04 12.44 0.54
C ALA A 46 4.89 13.96 0.37
N ARG A 47 5.78 14.76 0.96
CA ARG A 47 5.69 16.23 0.86
C ARG A 47 6.24 16.75 -0.47
N THR A 48 7.25 16.09 -1.01
CA THR A 48 7.87 16.40 -2.30
C THR A 48 8.18 15.13 -3.08
N MET A 49 8.62 15.28 -4.34
CA MET A 49 9.05 14.12 -5.15
C MET A 49 10.39 13.56 -4.66
N GLU A 50 11.25 14.38 -4.06
CA GLU A 50 12.50 13.95 -3.42
C GLU A 50 12.22 13.11 -2.17
N ASP A 51 11.28 13.54 -1.32
CA ASP A 51 10.80 12.74 -0.18
C ASP A 51 10.24 11.39 -0.66
N TYR A 52 9.50 11.40 -1.78
CA TYR A 52 8.99 10.18 -2.38
C TYR A 52 10.10 9.27 -2.90
N GLU A 53 11.08 9.80 -3.63
CA GLU A 53 12.20 9.02 -4.15
C GLU A 53 12.97 8.35 -3.00
N GLN A 54 13.31 9.11 -1.94
CA GLN A 54 13.98 8.58 -0.76
C GLN A 54 13.18 7.46 -0.09
N PHE A 55 11.87 7.66 0.06
CA PHE A 55 10.98 6.62 0.56
C PHE A 55 11.02 5.36 -0.32
N THR A 56 10.92 5.49 -1.64
CA THR A 56 10.92 4.32 -2.54
C THR A 56 12.23 3.55 -2.52
N ARG A 57 13.37 4.24 -2.38
CA ARG A 57 14.68 3.60 -2.20
C ARG A 57 14.71 2.73 -0.95
N ARG A 58 14.35 3.31 0.19
CA ARG A 58 14.40 2.66 1.49
C ARG A 58 13.35 1.55 1.66
N PHE A 59 12.15 1.78 1.13
CA PHE A 59 11.01 0.88 1.35
C PHE A 59 10.89 -0.21 0.28
N PHE A 60 11.19 0.12 -0.99
CA PHE A 60 11.03 -0.82 -2.10
C PHE A 60 12.36 -1.39 -2.61
N TYR A 61 13.32 -0.54 -3.00
CA TYR A 61 14.55 -1.02 -3.66
C TYR A 61 15.50 -1.79 -2.74
N GLU A 62 15.53 -1.45 -1.46
CA GLU A 62 16.31 -2.19 -0.45
C GLU A 62 15.65 -3.51 -0.03
N ASN A 63 14.44 -3.79 -0.50
CA ASN A 63 13.69 -5.00 -0.16
C ASN A 63 13.77 -6.05 -1.28
N SER A 64 14.64 -7.06 -1.09
CA SER A 64 14.82 -8.17 -2.02
C SER A 64 13.58 -9.03 -2.25
N ASP A 65 12.57 -8.92 -1.39
CA ASP A 65 11.34 -9.69 -1.50
C ASP A 65 10.34 -9.07 -2.49
N ILE A 66 10.64 -7.87 -3.02
CA ILE A 66 9.78 -7.15 -3.96
C ILE A 66 10.26 -7.37 -5.38
N LYS A 67 9.38 -7.94 -6.21
CA LYS A 67 9.60 -8.15 -7.64
C LYS A 67 9.48 -6.85 -8.43
N GLY A 68 8.54 -6.00 -8.03
CA GLY A 68 8.33 -4.72 -8.67
C GLY A 68 7.19 -3.94 -8.04
N PHE A 69 7.11 -2.67 -8.40
CA PHE A 69 6.00 -1.82 -8.00
C PHE A 69 5.65 -0.82 -9.11
N ARG A 70 4.39 -0.38 -9.12
CA ARG A 70 3.88 0.64 -10.05
C ARG A 70 3.26 1.77 -9.27
N THR A 71 3.73 2.98 -9.53
CA THR A 71 3.20 4.20 -8.91
C THR A 71 2.12 4.80 -9.79
N MET A 72 0.99 5.14 -9.19
CA MET A 72 -0.11 5.88 -9.79
C MET A 72 -0.31 7.19 -9.01
N VAL A 73 -0.01 8.31 -9.66
CA VAL A 73 -0.26 9.64 -9.10
C VAL A 73 -1.75 9.93 -9.22
N ILE A 74 -2.39 10.28 -8.11
CA ILE A 74 -3.80 10.65 -8.08
C ILE A 74 -3.88 12.12 -8.49
N LEU A 75 -4.49 12.41 -9.64
CA LEU A 75 -4.68 13.78 -10.12
C LEU A 75 -5.85 14.49 -9.43
N ASP A 76 -6.95 13.77 -9.20
CA ASP A 76 -8.14 14.26 -8.52
C ASP A 76 -8.80 13.16 -7.68
N ARG A 77 -9.36 13.53 -6.53
CA ARG A 77 -10.07 12.63 -5.61
C ARG A 77 -11.57 12.87 -5.72
N VAL A 78 -12.18 12.30 -6.76
CA VAL A 78 -13.62 12.45 -7.04
C VAL A 78 -14.51 11.99 -5.87
N LYS A 79 -14.15 10.89 -5.19
CA LYS A 79 -14.81 10.40 -3.98
C LYS A 79 -13.81 9.72 -3.06
N ALA A 80 -13.61 10.28 -1.87
CA ALA A 80 -12.75 9.69 -0.86
C ALA A 80 -13.35 9.94 0.52
N GLY A 81 -13.62 8.87 1.27
CA GLY A 81 -14.18 8.94 2.61
C GLY A 81 -14.13 7.59 3.29
N LEU A 82 -14.25 7.59 4.61
CA LEU A 82 -14.29 6.39 5.44
C LEU A 82 -15.72 5.96 5.78
N SER A 83 -16.72 6.70 5.28
CA SER A 83 -18.13 6.40 5.51
C SER A 83 -18.45 5.03 4.92
N ILE A 84 -18.86 4.10 5.78
CA ILE A 84 -19.29 2.77 5.40
C ILE A 84 -20.81 2.83 5.17
N PRO A 85 -21.30 2.74 3.92
CA PRO A 85 -22.73 2.89 3.63
C PRO A 85 -23.45 1.56 3.85
N ILE A 86 -23.42 1.04 5.07
CA ILE A 86 -24.17 -0.16 5.45
C ILE A 86 -25.27 0.20 6.45
N LYS A 87 -26.46 -0.34 6.22
CA LYS A 87 -27.56 -0.29 7.19
C LYS A 87 -27.23 -1.32 8.26
N ILE A 88 -27.00 -0.87 9.49
CA ILE A 88 -26.83 -1.78 10.63
C ILE A 88 -28.13 -2.59 10.74
N LEU A 89 -28.04 -3.91 10.53
CA LEU A 89 -29.16 -4.80 10.80
C LEU A 89 -29.31 -4.89 12.33
N PRO A 90 -30.54 -4.86 12.88
CA PRO A 90 -30.75 -5.10 14.30
C PRO A 90 -30.18 -6.47 14.67
N GLU A 91 -29.47 -6.56 15.80
CA GLU A 91 -29.21 -7.85 16.43
C GLU A 91 -30.54 -8.38 16.98
N ASP A 92 -30.97 -9.55 16.51
CA ASP A 92 -32.07 -10.33 17.11
C ASP A 92 -31.61 -11.02 18.40
#